data_AF-A0A9E3VZR4-F1
#
_entry.id   AF-A0A9E3VZR4-F1
#
_cell.length_a   1.000
_cell.length_b   1.000
_cell.length_c   1.000
_cell.angle_alpha   90.00
_cell.angle_beta   90.00
_cell.angle_gamma   90.00
#
_symmetry.space_group_name_H-M   'P 1'
#
loop_
_entity.id
_entity.type
_entity.pdbx_description
1 polymer ?
#
loop_
_entity_poly.entity_id
_entity_poly.type
_entity_poly.pdbx_seq_one_letter_code
_entity_poly.pdbx_strand_id
1 'polypeptide(L)'
;VLLYDTNGIIRHPTRKDINIYQVEASHLASEMGNAKIFNMIVLGAYLKIKPIVKMENVVLGLKESLPERYHKLIPLNEDAINSGLKNVVAFHELN
;
A
#
# COMPACT_ATOMS: atom_id res chain seq x y z
N VAL A 1 12.09 -2.97 -8.76
CA VAL A 1 11.10 -3.74 -7.99
C VAL A 1 9.75 -3.65 -8.69
N LEU A 2 8.90 -4.66 -8.56
CA LEU A 2 7.50 -4.64 -8.96
C LEU A 2 6.66 -4.90 -7.71
N LEU A 3 5.68 -4.05 -7.43
CA LEU A 3 4.66 -4.26 -6.41
C LEU A 3 3.32 -4.25 -7.13
N TYR A 4 2.47 -5.24 -6.88
CA TYR A 4 1.16 -5.30 -7.51
C TYR A 4 0.10 -5.94 -6.62
N ASP A 5 -1.16 -5.60 -6.91
CA ASP A 5 -2.33 -6.24 -6.32
C ASP A 5 -2.69 -7.51 -7.10
N THR A 6 -2.95 -8.60 -6.39
CA THR A 6 -3.19 -9.92 -7.00
C THR A 6 -4.59 -10.02 -7.62
N ASN A 7 -5.51 -9.13 -7.25
CA ASN A 7 -6.89 -9.15 -7.71
C ASN A 7 -6.98 -9.12 -9.24
N GLY A 8 -7.65 -10.12 -9.82
CA GLY A 8 -7.85 -10.24 -11.27
C GLY A 8 -6.59 -10.64 -12.07
N ILE A 9 -5.45 -10.92 -11.43
CA ILE A 9 -4.23 -11.34 -12.11
C ILE A 9 -4.19 -12.86 -12.25
N ILE A 10 -4.43 -13.35 -13.46
CA ILE A 10 -4.43 -14.80 -13.78
C ILE A 10 -3.01 -15.29 -14.12
N ARG A 11 -2.19 -14.43 -14.74
CA ARG A 11 -0.78 -14.75 -15.09
C ARG A 11 0.13 -13.85 -14.30
N HIS A 12 0.76 -14.40 -13.27
CA HIS A 12 1.69 -13.64 -12.45
C HIS A 12 3.00 -13.34 -13.20
N PRO A 13 3.67 -12.21 -12.89
CA PRO A 13 4.97 -11.87 -13.47
C PRO A 13 6.02 -12.95 -13.17
N THR A 14 6.79 -13.33 -14.18
CA THR A 14 7.84 -14.38 -14.09
C THR A 14 9.26 -13.82 -14.27
N ARG A 15 9.40 -12.50 -14.26
CA ARG A 15 10.70 -11.82 -14.35
C ARG A 15 11.59 -12.24 -13.19
N LYS A 16 12.86 -12.51 -13.50
CA LYS A 16 13.87 -12.94 -12.52
C LYS A 16 14.91 -11.87 -12.21
N ASP A 17 14.89 -10.75 -12.92
CA ASP A 17 15.87 -9.66 -12.88
C ASP A 17 15.43 -8.48 -12.00
N ILE A 18 14.32 -8.62 -11.28
CA ILE A 18 13.77 -7.62 -10.36
C ILE A 18 13.14 -8.30 -9.16
N ASN A 19 13.16 -7.68 -7.97
CA ASN A 19 12.32 -8.13 -6.86
C ASN A 19 10.84 -7.86 -7.16
N ILE A 20 9.98 -8.83 -6.87
CA ILE A 20 8.53 -8.80 -7.06
C ILE A 20 7.86 -8.99 -5.70
N TYR A 21 6.91 -8.12 -5.39
CA TYR A 21 6.13 -8.12 -4.17
C TYR A 21 4.64 -8.10 -4.51
N GLN A 22 3.83 -8.66 -3.63
CA GLN A 22 2.38 -8.68 -3.74
C GLN A 22 1.77 -8.05 -2.49
N VAL A 23 0.63 -7.40 -2.68
CA VAL A 23 -0.25 -6.97 -1.58
C VAL A 23 -1.69 -7.10 -2.06
N GLU A 24 -2.56 -7.79 -1.31
CA GLU A 24 -3.97 -7.96 -1.69
C GLU A 24 -4.79 -6.70 -1.36
N ALA A 25 -4.36 -5.55 -1.89
CA ALA A 25 -4.90 -4.25 -1.52
C ALA A 25 -6.40 -4.12 -1.83
N SER A 26 -6.88 -4.74 -2.91
CA SER A 26 -8.32 -4.75 -3.22
C SER A 26 -9.13 -5.48 -2.15
N HIS A 27 -8.64 -6.65 -1.72
CA HIS A 27 -9.29 -7.45 -0.69
C HIS A 27 -9.27 -6.72 0.65
N LEU A 28 -8.11 -6.23 1.08
CA LEU A 28 -7.95 -5.50 2.34
C LEU A 28 -8.80 -4.22 2.39
N ALA A 29 -8.90 -3.46 1.29
CA ALA A 29 -9.76 -2.29 1.23
C ALA A 29 -11.25 -2.65 1.36
N SER A 30 -11.65 -3.81 0.80
CA SER A 30 -13.00 -4.34 0.94
C SER A 30 -13.30 -4.78 2.38
N GLU A 31 -12.37 -5.47 3.04
CA GLU A 31 -12.53 -5.89 4.45
C GLU A 31 -12.66 -4.70 5.40
N MET A 32 -11.93 -3.62 5.11
CA MET A 32 -12.02 -2.35 5.83
C MET A 32 -13.28 -1.53 5.47
N GLY A 33 -14.15 -2.05 4.60
CA GLY A 33 -15.43 -1.44 4.24
C GLY A 33 -15.32 -0.18 3.37
N ASN A 34 -14.15 0.10 2.77
CA ASN A 34 -13.96 1.29 1.96
C ASN A 34 -12.98 1.06 0.80
N ALA A 35 -13.51 0.82 -0.40
CA ALA A 35 -12.67 0.66 -1.59
C ALA A 35 -11.78 1.89 -1.90
N LYS A 36 -12.10 3.09 -1.41
CA LYS A 36 -11.31 4.31 -1.67
C LYS A 36 -9.95 4.32 -0.96
N ILE A 37 -9.73 3.46 0.03
CA ILE A 37 -8.43 3.37 0.73
C ILE A 37 -7.45 2.39 0.08
N PHE A 38 -7.81 1.76 -1.04
CA PHE A 38 -6.94 0.88 -1.81
C PHE A 38 -5.52 1.47 -2.02
N ASN A 39 -5.44 2.72 -2.50
CA ASN A 39 -4.16 3.37 -2.79
C ASN A 39 -3.30 3.56 -1.52
N MET A 40 -3.94 3.73 -0.37
CA MET A 40 -3.22 3.89 0.90
C MET A 40 -2.58 2.58 1.35
N ILE A 41 -3.25 1.46 1.11
CA ILE A 41 -2.71 0.12 1.35
C ILE A 41 -1.52 -0.14 0.41
N VAL A 42 -1.64 0.19 -0.87
CA VAL A 42 -0.52 0.09 -1.82
C VAL A 42 0.65 0.98 -1.40
N LEU A 43 0.40 2.21 -0.94
CA LEU A 43 1.44 3.12 -0.43
C LEU A 43 2.16 2.50 0.78
N GLY A 44 1.43 1.96 1.75
CA GLY A 44 2.03 1.28 2.90
C GLY A 44 2.91 0.10 2.50
N ALA A 45 2.43 -0.75 1.61
CA ALA A 45 3.21 -1.85 1.05
C ALA A 45 4.49 -1.36 0.37
N TYR A 46 4.41 -0.29 -0.42
CA TYR A 46 5.57 0.31 -1.05
C TYR A 46 6.59 0.84 -0.03
N LEU A 47 6.14 1.52 1.03
CA LEU A 47 7.02 2.06 2.06
C LEU A 47 7.73 0.99 2.89
N LYS A 48 7.13 -0.20 3.04
CA LYS A 48 7.82 -1.36 3.64
C LYS A 48 9.01 -1.81 2.80
N ILE A 49 8.84 -1.84 1.47
CA ILE A 49 9.87 -2.25 0.51
C ILE A 49 10.93 -1.15 0.35
N LYS A 50 10.49 0.11 0.34
CA LYS A 50 11.30 1.31 0.12
C LYS A 50 10.99 2.34 1.20
N PRO A 51 11.66 2.28 2.37
CA PRO A 51 11.44 3.20 3.48
C PRO A 51 12.07 4.57 3.22
N ILE A 52 11.59 5.26 2.19
CA ILE A 52 12.12 6.55 1.72
C ILE A 52 11.61 7.74 2.53
N VAL A 53 10.54 7.53 3.30
CA VAL A 53 9.94 8.54 4.19
C VAL A 53 9.50 7.89 5.50
N LYS A 54 9.52 8.67 6.58
CA LYS A 54 8.97 8.26 7.88
C LYS A 54 7.45 8.34 7.86
N MET A 55 6.76 7.48 8.60
CA MET A 55 5.30 7.51 8.68
C MET A 55 4.75 8.84 9.19
N GLU A 56 5.43 9.47 10.14
CA GLU A 56 5.10 10.81 10.64
C GLU A 56 4.99 11.83 9.49
N ASN A 57 5.93 11.79 8.54
CA ASN A 57 5.95 12.69 7.39
C ASN A 57 4.85 12.36 6.37
N VAL A 58 4.43 11.09 6.27
CA VAL A 58 3.31 10.69 5.41
C VAL A 58 2.00 11.27 5.95
N VAL A 59 1.78 11.18 7.28
CA VAL A 59 0.59 11.75 7.93
C VAL A 59 0.58 13.28 7.82
N LEU A 60 1.73 13.93 7.98
CA LEU A 60 1.86 15.37 7.73
C LEU A 60 1.52 15.73 6.28
N GLY A 61 2.08 15.01 5.31
CA GLY A 61 1.78 15.22 3.89
C GLY A 61 0.29 15.03 3.56
N LEU A 62 -0.39 14.07 4.19
CA LEU A 62 -1.84 13.89 4.05
C LEU A 62 -2.62 15.09 4.61
N LYS A 63 -2.22 15.65 5.76
CA LYS A 63 -2.84 16.85 6.35
C LYS A 63 -2.72 18.05 5.42
N GLU A 64 -1.56 18.25 4.80
CA GLU A 64 -1.30 19.36 3.88
C GLU A 64 -2.00 19.17 2.53
N SER A 65 -2.05 17.94 2.02
CA SER A 65 -2.62 17.64 0.69
C SER A 65 -4.15 17.60 0.68
N LEU A 66 -4.77 17.24 1.81
CA LEU A 66 -6.22 17.10 1.90
C LEU A 66 -6.88 18.41 2.35
N PRO A 67 -8.00 18.81 1.71
CA PRO A 67 -8.86 19.85 2.25
C PRO A 67 -9.35 19.52 3.67
N GLU A 68 -9.48 20.53 4.52
CA GLU A 68 -9.83 20.38 5.95
C GLU A 68 -11.08 19.52 6.19
N ARG A 69 -12.11 19.66 5.34
CA ARG A 69 -13.35 18.84 5.39
C ARG A 69 -13.12 17.32 5.30
N TYR A 70 -11.96 16.90 4.79
CA TYR A 70 -11.55 15.50 4.65
C TYR A 70 -10.54 15.06 5.71
N HIS A 71 -10.09 15.93 6.62
CA HIS A 71 -9.12 15.57 7.66
C HIS A 71 -9.64 14.48 8.60
N LYS A 72 -10.96 14.38 8.78
CA LYS A 72 -11.60 13.25 9.49
C LYS A 72 -11.29 11.87 8.90
N LEU A 73 -10.82 11.81 7.65
CA LEU A 73 -10.44 10.57 6.99
C LEU A 73 -8.96 10.19 7.23
N ILE A 74 -8.15 11.09 7.80
CA ILE A 74 -6.71 10.84 7.99
C ILE A 74 -6.46 9.59 8.85
N PRO A 75 -7.17 9.37 9.99
CA PRO A 75 -6.99 8.14 10.77
C PRO A 75 -7.25 6.87 9.94
N LEU A 76 -8.30 6.89 9.12
CA LEU A 76 -8.62 5.77 8.22
C LEU A 76 -7.54 5.56 7.15
N ASN A 77 -6.95 6.63 6.61
CA ASN A 77 -5.84 6.52 5.66
C ASN A 77 -4.59 5.96 6.35
N GLU A 78 -4.30 6.37 7.59
CA GLU A 78 -3.19 5.86 8.38
C GLU A 78 -3.35 4.36 8.69
N ASP A 79 -4.54 3.92 9.09
CA ASP A 79 -4.86 2.50 9.28
C ASP A 79 -4.67 1.68 7.99
N ALA A 80 -5.08 2.24 6.85
CA ALA A 80 -4.89 1.61 5.55
C ALA A 80 -3.41 1.48 5.18
N ILE A 81 -2.61 2.52 5.42
CA ILE A 81 -1.14 2.48 5.22
C ILE A 81 -0.51 1.41 6.13
N ASN A 82 -0.92 1.36 7.40
CA ASN A 82 -0.46 0.35 8.34
C ASN A 82 -0.85 -1.08 7.90
N SER A 83 -2.03 -1.25 7.30
CA SER A 83 -2.44 -2.53 6.70
C SER A 83 -1.49 -2.92 5.56
N GLY A 84 -1.18 -1.99 4.66
CA GLY A 84 -0.22 -2.21 3.57
C GLY A 84 1.18 -2.61 4.05
N LEU A 85 1.70 -1.92 5.07
CA LEU A 85 2.99 -2.21 5.68
C LEU A 85 3.10 -3.64 6.24
N LYS A 86 1.98 -4.17 6.75
CA LYS A 86 1.91 -5.50 7.38
C LYS A 86 1.69 -6.63 6.38
N ASN A 87 0.93 -6.38 5.31
CA ASN A 87 0.42 -7.43 4.42
C ASN A 87 1.16 -7.55 3.09
N VAL A 88 2.21 -6.76 2.87
CA VAL A 88 3.06 -6.95 1.69
C VAL A 88 3.95 -8.18 1.85
N VAL A 89 3.98 -9.02 0.81
CA VAL A 89 4.76 -10.26 0.78
C VAL A 89 5.75 -10.25 -0.38
N ALA A 90 6.94 -10.80 -0.13
CA ALA A 90 7.92 -11.07 -1.17
C ALA A 90 7.46 -12.27 -2.00
N PHE A 91 7.28 -12.06 -3.30
CA PHE A 91 6.93 -13.13 -4.25
C PHE A 91 8.17 -13.68 -4.96
N HIS A 92 9.11 -12.80 -5.29
CA HIS A 92 10.42 -13.14 -5.83
C HIS A 92 11.44 -12.09 -5.38
N GLU A 93 12.58 -12.51 -4.85
CA GLU A 93 13.68 -11.61 -4.51
C GLU A 93 14.95 -12.07 -5.21
N LEU A 94 15.77 -11.10 -5.63
CA LEU A 94 17.10 -11.36 -6.12
C LEU A 94 17.96 -11.86 -4.94
N ASN A 95 18.66 -12.97 -5.16
CA ASN A 95 19.68 -13.47 -4.23
C ASN A 95 20.88 -12.53 -4.14
#